data_AF-A0A7S3NIY8-F1
#
_entry.id   AF-A0A7S3NIY8-F1
#
_cell.length_a   1.000
_cell.length_b   1.000
_cell.length_c   1.000
_cell.angle_alpha   90.00
_cell.angle_beta   90.00
_cell.angle_gamma   90.00
#
_symmetry.space_group_name_H-M   'P 1'
#
loop_
_entity.id
_entity.type
_entity.pdbx_description
1 polymer ?
#
loop_
_entity_poly.entity_id
_entity_poly.type
_entity_poly.pdbx_seq_one_letter_code
_entity_poly.pdbx_strand_id
1 'polypeptide(L)'
;KRMRKIVLSYLFTTAASALSSTSRGMSSKTSIVWLRNELRVHDNALLGAASENCVAVFCLDPRVYNKAATTRVDSIDFKKCGARRTKFVLEALADLGPRLRACGCELFT
;
A
#
# COMPACT_ATOMS: atom_id res chain seq x y z
N LYS A 1 18.67 -22.45 -15.28
CA LYS A 1 19.49 -21.97 -14.12
C LYS A 1 19.87 -20.48 -14.25
N ARG A 2 18.93 -19.63 -14.71
CA ARG A 2 19.16 -18.23 -15.14
C ARG A 2 17.94 -17.36 -14.83
N MET A 3 17.50 -17.34 -13.57
CA MET A 3 16.33 -16.55 -13.11
C MET A 3 16.47 -16.14 -11.63
N ARG A 4 17.70 -16.04 -11.12
CA ARG A 4 18.02 -15.30 -9.89
C ARG A 4 18.43 -13.91 -10.38
N LYS A 5 17.64 -12.85 -10.13
CA LYS A 5 18.03 -11.41 -10.09
C LYS A 5 16.94 -10.39 -10.50
N ILE A 6 15.73 -10.78 -10.92
CA ILE A 6 14.82 -9.81 -11.61
C ILE A 6 13.81 -9.04 -10.73
N VAL A 7 13.53 -9.39 -9.47
CA VAL A 7 12.47 -8.66 -8.71
C VAL A 7 12.83 -8.37 -7.24
N LEU A 8 14.12 -8.19 -6.95
CA LEU A 8 14.59 -7.79 -5.60
C LEU A 8 15.17 -6.36 -5.57
N SER A 9 14.99 -5.57 -6.64
CA SER A 9 15.66 -4.28 -6.82
C SER A 9 14.77 -3.12 -7.26
N TYR A 10 13.44 -3.30 -7.35
CA TYR A 10 12.57 -2.19 -7.72
C TYR A 10 12.17 -1.37 -6.48
N LEU A 11 13.01 -0.36 -6.24
CA LEU A 11 12.65 0.98 -5.77
C LEU A 11 12.45 1.18 -4.25
N PHE A 12 13.31 0.57 -3.43
CA PHE A 12 13.85 1.30 -2.29
C PHE A 12 15.00 2.17 -2.81
N THR A 13 15.00 3.46 -2.46
CA THR A 13 15.99 4.49 -2.84
C THR A 13 15.61 5.28 -4.10
N THR A 14 14.96 6.44 -3.93
CA THR A 14 15.55 7.78 -4.17
C THR A 14 14.50 8.86 -3.95
N ALA A 15 14.48 9.47 -2.76
CA ALA A 15 14.10 10.87 -2.49
C ALA A 15 14.21 11.14 -0.97
N ALA A 16 15.41 10.97 -0.41
CA ALA A 16 15.68 11.24 1.02
C ALA A 16 16.48 12.54 1.25
N SER A 17 16.47 13.48 0.30
CA SER A 17 17.17 14.76 0.48
C SER A 17 16.41 15.92 -0.12
N ALA A 18 15.44 16.44 0.63
CA ALA A 18 15.16 17.87 0.68
C ALA A 18 14.03 18.09 1.70
N LEU A 19 14.43 18.45 2.93
CA LEU A 19 13.72 19.22 3.96
C LEU A 19 14.16 18.73 5.35
N SER A 20 15.39 19.08 5.70
CA SER A 20 15.78 19.26 7.09
C SER A 20 15.69 20.76 7.38
N SER A 21 14.71 21.18 8.17
CA SER A 21 14.91 22.31 9.08
C SER A 21 13.99 22.22 10.31
N THR A 22 14.65 22.26 11.47
CA THR A 22 14.21 22.91 12.72
C THR A 22 13.42 22.10 13.77
N SER A 23 14.04 22.03 14.97
CA SER A 23 13.58 21.53 16.28
C SER A 23 13.43 20.02 16.46
N ARG A 24 14.50 19.38 16.95
CA ARG A 24 14.42 18.14 17.73
C ARG A 24 13.87 18.52 19.10
N GLY A 25 12.55 18.48 19.26
CA GLY A 25 11.90 18.80 20.52
C GLY A 25 10.39 18.69 20.39
N MET A 26 9.88 17.45 20.51
CA MET A 26 8.55 16.93 20.89
C MET A 26 8.45 15.55 20.22
N SER A 27 8.08 14.49 20.94
CA SER A 27 7.94 13.16 20.34
C SER A 27 6.80 13.18 19.32
N SER A 28 7.10 13.45 18.06
CA SER A 28 6.11 13.38 16.99
C SER A 28 5.70 11.91 16.86
N LYS A 29 4.48 11.61 17.30
CA LYS A 29 3.91 10.28 17.11
C LYS A 29 3.75 10.08 15.61
N THR A 30 4.24 8.95 15.10
CA THR A 30 4.00 8.52 13.73
C THR A 30 3.04 7.35 13.78
N SER A 31 1.93 7.46 13.05
CA SER A 31 0.94 6.40 12.91
C SER A 31 1.17 5.62 11.62
N ILE A 32 1.11 4.29 11.73
CA ILE A 32 1.07 3.41 10.57
C ILE A 32 -0.37 2.94 10.39
N VAL A 33 -0.95 3.21 9.24
CA VAL A 33 -2.33 2.84 8.91
C VAL A 33 -2.30 1.70 7.90
N TRP A 34 -2.59 0.48 8.34
CA TRP A 34 -2.63 -0.67 7.45
C TRP A 34 -3.97 -0.75 6.72
N LEU A 35 -3.96 -0.36 5.45
CA LEU A 35 -5.10 -0.43 4.55
C LEU A 35 -5.21 -1.85 3.96
N ARG A 36 -6.42 -2.39 4.07
CA ARG A 36 -6.83 -3.61 3.34
C ARG A 36 -7.85 -3.21 2.28
N ASN A 37 -9.13 -3.46 2.51
CA ASN A 37 -10.17 -3.17 1.52
C ASN A 37 -10.65 -1.70 1.55
N GLU A 38 -10.27 -0.94 2.58
CA GLU A 38 -10.75 0.42 2.82
C GLU A 38 -9.90 1.46 2.08
N LEU A 39 -9.91 1.41 0.73
CA LEU A 39 -9.15 2.32 -0.13
C LEU A 39 -9.87 3.68 -0.30
N ARG A 40 -10.17 4.35 0.82
CA ARG A 40 -10.84 5.65 0.84
C ARG A 40 -10.31 6.54 1.97
N VAL A 41 -10.39 7.85 1.75
CA VAL A 41 -10.04 8.87 2.74
C VAL A 41 -11.24 9.25 3.60
N HIS A 42 -12.40 9.48 2.97
CA HIS A 42 -13.62 9.86 3.67
C HIS A 42 -14.16 8.71 4.51
N ASP A 43 -14.63 9.04 5.73
CA ASP A 43 -15.24 8.08 6.65
C ASP A 43 -14.38 6.82 6.87
N ASN A 44 -13.08 7.05 7.11
CA ASN A 44 -12.13 6.02 7.45
C ASN A 44 -11.62 6.25 8.88
N ALA A 45 -12.18 5.51 9.84
CA ALA A 45 -11.86 5.66 11.25
C ALA A 45 -10.36 5.45 11.56
N LEU A 46 -9.66 4.64 10.75
CA LEU A 46 -8.22 4.42 10.92
C LEU A 46 -7.41 5.68 10.59
N LEU A 47 -7.81 6.41 9.56
CA LEU A 47 -7.21 7.70 9.19
C LEU A 47 -7.64 8.80 10.17
N GLY A 48 -8.89 8.78 10.64
CA GLY A 48 -9.38 9.73 11.64
C GLY A 48 -8.70 9.61 13.02
N ALA A 49 -8.18 8.43 13.36
CA ALA A 49 -7.44 8.18 14.59
C ALA A 49 -5.91 8.32 14.43
N ALA A 50 -5.42 8.59 13.22
CA ALA A 50 -3.98 8.70 12.95
C ALA A 50 -3.41 10.04 13.42
N SER A 51 -2.12 10.06 13.77
CA SER A 51 -1.38 11.30 14.03
C SER A 51 -1.16 12.10 12.75
N GLU A 52 -0.83 13.39 12.91
CA GLU A 52 -0.44 14.30 11.81
C GLU A 52 0.67 13.72 10.92
N ASN A 53 1.60 12.95 11.50
CA ASN A 53 2.55 12.15 10.73
C ASN A 53 1.99 10.74 10.51
N CYS A 54 1.46 10.48 9.31
CA CYS A 54 0.81 9.22 8.96
C CYS A 54 1.49 8.53 7.77
N VAL A 55 1.66 7.22 7.87
CA VAL A 55 2.06 6.36 6.74
C VAL A 55 1.00 5.29 6.54
N ALA A 56 0.30 5.36 5.42
CA ALA A 56 -0.64 4.33 5.01
C ALA A 56 0.10 3.22 4.27
N VAL A 57 -0.17 1.97 4.61
CA VAL A 57 0.47 0.80 4.00
C VAL A 57 -0.61 -0.08 3.39
N PHE A 58 -0.47 -0.45 2.12
CA PHE A 58 -1.29 -1.48 1.49
C PHE A 58 -0.39 -2.56 0.92
N CYS A 59 -0.66 -3.83 1.26
CA CYS A 59 0.17 -4.94 0.80
C CYS A 59 -0.48 -5.68 -0.37
N LEU A 60 0.18 -5.68 -1.53
CA LEU A 60 -0.17 -6.55 -2.66
C LEU A 60 0.26 -8.00 -2.36
N ASP A 61 -0.54 -8.72 -1.58
CA ASP A 61 -0.24 -10.11 -1.18
C ASP A 61 -0.15 -11.06 -2.41
N PRO A 62 1.01 -11.69 -2.67
CA PRO A 62 1.16 -12.68 -3.75
C PRO A 62 0.19 -13.85 -3.64
N ARG A 63 -0.30 -14.18 -2.44
CA ARG A 63 -1.29 -15.24 -2.23
C ARG A 63 -2.66 -14.88 -2.77
N VAL A 64 -2.90 -13.63 -3.16
CA VAL A 64 -4.17 -13.11 -3.68
C VAL A 64 -4.01 -12.59 -5.10
N TYR A 65 -3.01 -11.76 -5.35
CA TYR A 65 -2.86 -11.02 -6.61
C TYR A 65 -1.92 -11.68 -7.63
N ASN A 66 -1.25 -12.78 -7.27
CA ASN A 66 -0.48 -13.53 -8.25
C ASN A 66 -1.42 -14.25 -9.24
N LYS A 67 -1.06 -14.26 -10.53
CA LYS A 67 -1.78 -14.98 -11.59
C LYS A 67 -1.97 -16.47 -11.30
N ALA A 68 -1.04 -17.08 -10.57
CA ALA A 68 -1.08 -18.47 -10.15
C ALA A 68 -1.83 -18.72 -8.83
N ALA A 69 -2.29 -17.66 -8.14
CA ALA A 69 -3.05 -17.82 -6.90
C ALA A 69 -4.43 -18.41 -7.18
N THR A 70 -4.69 -19.59 -6.63
CA THR A 70 -5.96 -20.29 -6.75
C THR A 70 -6.56 -20.61 -5.37
N THR A 71 -7.86 -20.84 -5.34
CA THR A 71 -8.62 -21.37 -4.21
C THR A 71 -9.35 -22.61 -4.71
N ARG A 72 -9.36 -23.68 -3.91
CA ARG A 72 -10.04 -24.93 -4.24
C ARG A 72 -11.47 -24.91 -3.69
N VAL A 73 -12.45 -25.19 -4.54
CA VAL A 73 -13.85 -25.40 -4.17
C VAL A 73 -14.32 -26.67 -4.86
N ASP A 74 -14.81 -27.65 -4.11
CA ASP A 74 -15.34 -28.92 -4.63
C ASP A 74 -14.45 -29.59 -5.69
N SER A 75 -13.15 -29.70 -5.39
CA SER A 75 -12.10 -30.27 -6.26
C SER A 75 -11.73 -29.47 -7.52
N ILE A 76 -12.30 -28.29 -7.71
CA ILE A 76 -12.00 -27.39 -8.82
C ILE A 76 -11.19 -26.19 -8.31
N ASP A 77 -10.14 -25.82 -9.03
CA ASP A 77 -9.30 -24.68 -8.69
C ASP A 77 -9.80 -23.41 -9.40
N PHE A 78 -10.21 -22.42 -8.60
CA PHE A 78 -10.64 -21.11 -9.07
C PHE A 78 -9.55 -20.07 -8.86
N LYS A 79 -9.40 -19.12 -9.78
CA LYS A 79 -8.49 -17.98 -9.59
C LYS A 79 -8.94 -17.17 -8.37
N LYS A 80 -8.02 -16.92 -7.44
CA LYS A 80 -8.35 -16.20 -6.22
C LYS A 80 -8.65 -14.72 -6.47
N CYS A 81 -7.93 -14.11 -7.42
CA CYS A 81 -8.23 -12.77 -7.92
C CYS A 81 -8.16 -12.74 -9.46
N GLY A 82 -9.23 -12.27 -10.09
CA GLY A 82 -9.25 -12.06 -11.54
C GLY A 82 -8.43 -10.84 -11.98
N ALA A 83 -8.04 -10.81 -13.25
CA ALA A 83 -7.29 -9.69 -13.84
C ALA A 83 -8.06 -8.36 -13.73
N ARG A 84 -9.38 -8.37 -13.93
CA ARG A 84 -10.24 -7.18 -13.81
C ARG A 84 -10.22 -6.59 -12.41
N ARG A 85 -10.35 -7.43 -11.37
CA ARG A 85 -10.29 -6.99 -9.97
C ARG A 85 -8.91 -6.49 -9.59
N THR A 86 -7.85 -7.18 -10.04
CA THR A 86 -6.47 -6.73 -9.79
C THR A 86 -6.21 -5.36 -10.40
N LYS A 87 -6.61 -5.16 -11.67
CA LYS A 87 -6.52 -3.86 -12.35
C LYS A 87 -7.28 -2.77 -11.57
N PHE A 88 -8.51 -3.04 -11.18
CA PHE A 88 -9.33 -2.11 -10.39
C PHE A 88 -8.66 -1.69 -9.08
N VAL A 89 -8.05 -2.64 -8.34
CA VAL A 89 -7.34 -2.33 -7.08
C VAL A 89 -6.12 -1.45 -7.35
N LEU A 90 -5.34 -1.72 -8.41
CA LEU A 90 -4.20 -0.89 -8.77
C LEU A 90 -4.62 0.54 -9.16
N GLU A 91 -5.71 0.68 -9.92
CA GLU A 91 -6.28 1.98 -10.27
C GLU A 91 -6.78 2.73 -9.02
N ALA A 92 -7.41 2.02 -8.08
CA ALA A 92 -7.85 2.60 -6.81
C ALA A 92 -6.67 3.08 -5.94
N LEU A 93 -5.57 2.32 -5.88
CA LEU A 93 -4.36 2.74 -5.16
C LEU A 93 -3.70 3.97 -5.79
N ALA A 94 -3.66 4.02 -7.12
CA ALA A 94 -3.12 5.16 -7.87
C ALA A 94 -3.94 6.44 -7.61
N ASP A 95 -5.27 6.33 -7.52
CA ASP A 95 -6.16 7.45 -7.17
C ASP A 95 -6.10 7.81 -5.67
N LEU A 96 -5.89 6.84 -4.78
CA LEU A 96 -5.84 7.06 -3.33
C LEU A 96 -4.59 7.82 -2.88
N GLY A 97 -3.43 7.56 -3.49
CA GLY A 97 -2.15 8.16 -3.10
C GLY A 97 -2.17 9.70 -3.02
N PRO A 98 -2.56 10.41 -4.09
CA PRO A 98 -2.68 11.87 -4.07
C PRO A 98 -3.68 12.39 -3.02
N ARG A 99 -4.78 11.65 -2.78
CA ARG A 99 -5.80 12.03 -1.78
C ARG A 99 -5.27 11.90 -0.36
N LEU A 100 -4.50 10.84 -0.06
CA LEU A 100 -3.84 10.69 1.24
C LEU A 100 -2.80 11.79 1.46
N ARG A 101 -2.01 12.14 0.43
CA ARG A 101 -1.03 13.23 0.50
C ARG A 101 -1.69 14.58 0.81
N ALA A 102 -2.87 14.84 0.26
CA ALA A 102 -3.65 16.04 0.59
C ALA A 102 -4.10 16.10 2.07
N CYS A 103 -4.10 14.96 2.77
CA CYS A 103 -4.41 14.84 4.20
C CYS A 103 -3.16 14.68 5.08
N GLY A 104 -1.95 14.84 4.54
CA GLY A 104 -0.70 14.68 5.31
C GLY A 104 -0.27 13.22 5.56
N CYS A 105 -0.86 12.25 4.84
CA CYS A 105 -0.47 10.85 4.94
C CYS A 105 0.16 10.36 3.62
N GLU A 106 1.26 9.61 3.68
CA GLU A 106 1.89 9.02 2.48
C GLU A 106 1.46 7.56 2.30
N LEU A 107 1.22 7.12 1.05
CA LEU A 107 0.86 5.74 0.74
C LEU A 107 2.09 4.92 0.35
N PHE A 108 2.27 3.78 0.99
CA PHE A 108 3.28 2.77 0.68
C PHE A 108 2.60 1.48 0.19
N THR A 109 2.98 1.01 -1.01
CA THR A 109 2.41 -0.17 -1.69
C THR A 109 3.48 -1.14 -2.17
#